data_AF-A0AAU1VBA3-F1
#
_entry.id   AF-A0AAU1VBA3-F1
#
_cell.length_a   1.000
_cell.length_b   1.000
_cell.length_c   1.000
_cell.angle_alpha   90.00
_cell.angle_beta   90.00
_cell.angle_gamma   90.00
#
_symmetry.space_group_name_H-M   'P 1'
#
loop_
_entity.id
_entity.type
_entity.pdbx_description
1 polymer ?
#
loop_
_entity_poly.entity_id
_entity_poly.type
_entity_poly.pdbx_seq_one_letter_code
_entity_poly.pdbx_strand_id
1 'polypeptide(L)'
;MHSRGIALRILTGTLAGNYSPKGEGKFFFTMMVAFAELERDMIVERTRAGLDAAKAQGRTGGRPSVITEDVLTVAKARKAKGESITAIAKALGVSRATLYRRIG
;
A
#
# COMPACT_ATOMS: atom_id res chain seq x y z
N MET A 1 -6.28 22.05 14.59
CA MET A 1 -6.43 22.63 15.95
C MET A 1 -5.30 23.60 16.26
N HIS A 2 -4.03 23.16 16.23
CA HIS A 2 -2.86 24.00 16.54
C HIS A 2 -2.73 25.27 15.67
N SER A 3 -2.83 25.15 14.34
CA SER A 3 -2.79 26.30 13.40
C SER A 3 -3.96 27.28 13.54
N ARG A 4 -5.07 26.83 14.15
CA ARG A 4 -6.27 27.65 14.40
C ARG A 4 -6.30 28.25 15.81
N GLY A 5 -5.27 27.99 16.63
CA GLY A 5 -5.17 28.50 18.00
C GLY A 5 -6.17 27.91 18.99
N ILE A 6 -6.78 26.76 18.67
CA ILE A 6 -7.81 26.12 19.52
C ILE A 6 -7.13 25.24 20.59
N ALA A 7 -7.48 25.46 21.85
CA ALA A 7 -6.98 24.70 23.00
C ALA A 7 -7.61 23.31 23.13
N LEU A 8 -6.86 22.37 23.70
CA LEU A 8 -7.30 21.01 24.03
C LEU A 8 -7.65 20.94 25.52
N ARG A 9 -8.83 20.42 25.84
CA ARG A 9 -9.23 20.11 27.23
C ARG A 9 -9.41 18.61 27.39
N ILE A 10 -8.64 18.04 28.30
CA ILE A 10 -8.76 16.63 28.71
C ILE A 10 -9.50 16.60 30.04
N LEU A 11 -10.62 15.88 30.08
CA LEU A 11 -11.52 15.87 31.25
C LEU A 11 -11.16 14.81 32.28
N THR A 12 -10.46 13.75 31.88
CA THR A 12 -10.20 12.57 32.70
C THR A 12 -8.82 11.97 32.43
N GLY A 13 -8.33 11.15 33.36
CA GLY A 13 -7.03 10.50 33.28
C GLY A 13 -5.88 11.35 33.82
N THR A 14 -4.67 10.80 33.80
CA THR A 14 -3.46 11.43 34.35
C THR A 14 -3.04 12.70 33.61
N LEU A 15 -3.52 12.89 32.39
CA LEU A 15 -3.28 14.09 31.57
C LEU A 15 -4.44 15.10 31.62
N ALA A 16 -5.41 14.94 32.54
CA ALA A 16 -6.51 15.89 32.69
C ALA A 16 -5.98 17.32 32.88
N GLY A 17 -6.49 18.26 32.08
CA GLY A 17 -5.94 19.61 32.02
C GLY A 17 -6.33 20.36 30.76
N ASN A 18 -5.93 21.64 30.71
CA ASN A 18 -6.13 22.52 29.55
C ASN A 18 -4.79 22.82 28.90
N TYR A 19 -4.66 22.50 27.61
CA TYR A 19 -3.44 22.66 26.84
C TYR A 19 -3.67 23.68 25.72
N SER A 20 -2.97 24.80 25.82
CA SER A 20 -2.99 25.84 24.78
C SER A 20 -1.95 25.52 23.70
N PRO A 21 -2.26 25.69 22.40
CA PRO A 21 -1.26 25.55 21.33
C PRO A 21 -0.26 26.72 21.28
N LYS A 22 -0.29 27.65 22.24
CA LYS A 22 0.57 28.84 22.34
C LYS A 22 1.24 28.89 23.72
N GLY A 23 2.34 29.65 23.81
CA GLY A 23 3.11 29.80 25.05
C GLY A 23 3.64 28.44 25.53
N GLU A 24 3.66 28.23 26.85
CA GLU A 24 4.18 27.02 27.50
C GLU A 24 3.44 25.75 27.05
N GLY A 25 2.14 25.84 26.72
CA GLY A 25 1.36 24.70 26.23
C GLY A 25 1.76 24.20 24.84
N LYS A 26 2.47 25.00 24.04
CA LYS A 26 2.98 24.59 22.71
C LYS A 26 3.89 23.37 22.81
N PHE A 27 4.67 23.27 23.89
CA PHE A 27 5.59 22.15 24.12
C PHE A 27 4.87 20.80 24.12
N PHE A 28 3.70 20.71 24.77
CA PHE A 28 2.88 19.50 24.78
C PHE A 28 2.53 19.04 23.37
N PHE A 29 2.07 19.97 22.52
CA PHE A 29 1.74 19.65 21.13
C PHE A 29 2.97 19.25 20.31
N THR A 30 4.12 19.87 20.53
CA THR A 30 5.38 19.48 19.87
C THR A 30 5.79 18.06 20.26
N MET A 31 5.72 17.70 21.54
CA MET A 31 5.99 16.33 21.96
C MET A 31 5.00 15.33 21.34
N MET A 32 3.71 15.65 21.32
CA MET A 32 2.70 14.78 20.72
C MET A 32 2.94 14.57 19.22
N VAL A 33 3.41 15.60 18.50
CA VAL A 33 3.83 15.45 17.10
C VAL A 33 5.02 14.50 16.98
N ALA A 34 6.06 14.69 17.80
CA ALA A 34 7.23 13.81 17.78
C ALA A 34 6.87 12.34 18.10
N PHE A 35 5.97 12.11 19.07
CA PHE A 35 5.47 10.77 19.36
C PHE A 35 4.67 10.18 18.19
N ALA A 36 3.81 10.97 17.55
CA ALA A 36 3.03 10.50 16.40
C ALA A 36 3.93 10.11 15.22
N GLU A 37 5.02 10.85 15.01
CA GLU A 37 6.05 10.51 14.01
C GLU A 37 6.77 9.21 14.37
N LEU A 38 7.23 9.08 15.62
CA LEU A 38 7.89 7.85 16.10
C LEU A 38 6.99 6.62 15.96
N GLU A 39 5.72 6.71 16.37
CA GLU A 39 4.77 5.61 16.23
C GLU A 39 4.55 5.20 14.78
N ARG A 40 4.43 6.19 13.88
CA ARG A 40 4.29 5.94 12.45
C ARG A 40 5.51 5.20 11.90
N ASP A 41 6.71 5.64 12.25
CA ASP A 41 7.95 5.02 11.78
C ASP A 41 8.07 3.58 12.30
N MET A 42 7.77 3.33 13.58
CA MET A 42 7.74 1.98 14.13
C MET A 42 6.74 1.05 13.42
N ILE A 43 5.55 1.55 13.07
CA ILE A 43 4.56 0.77 12.31
C ILE A 43 5.10 0.41 10.92
N VAL A 44 5.74 1.37 10.24
CA VAL A 44 6.33 1.16 8.92
C VAL A 44 7.46 0.12 8.98
N GLU A 45 8.36 0.25 9.95
CA GLU A 45 9.47 -0.69 10.16
C GLU A 45 8.96 -2.11 10.41
N ARG A 46 8.02 -2.28 11.35
CA ARG A 46 7.42 -3.60 11.65
C ARG A 46 6.72 -4.19 10.43
N THR A 47 6.01 -3.37 9.65
CA THR A 47 5.35 -3.83 8.43
C THR A 47 6.36 -4.33 7.40
N ARG A 48 7.47 -3.60 7.20
CA ARG A 48 8.54 -4.00 6.29
C ARG A 48 9.20 -5.29 6.74
N ALA A 49 9.55 -5.40 8.03
CA ALA A 49 10.12 -6.61 8.60
C ALA A 49 9.20 -7.84 8.39
N GLY A 50 7.88 -7.67 8.59
CA GLY A 50 6.90 -8.72 8.34
C GLY A 50 6.80 -9.10 6.86
N LEU A 51 6.83 -8.12 5.94
CA LEU A 51 6.83 -8.39 4.50
C LEU A 51 8.08 -9.14 4.05
N ASP A 52 9.25 -8.79 4.59
CA ASP A 52 10.51 -9.44 4.21
C ASP A 52 10.60 -10.86 4.78
N ALA A 53 10.12 -11.09 6.01
CA ALA A 53 9.96 -12.43 6.56
C ALA A 53 9.01 -13.29 5.70
N ALA A 54 7.87 -12.73 5.27
CA ALA A 54 6.94 -13.43 4.39
C ALA A 54 7.54 -13.76 3.01
N LYS A 55 8.31 -12.83 2.41
CA LYS A 55 9.04 -13.09 1.16
C LYS A 55 10.07 -14.20 1.33
N ALA A 56 10.80 -14.23 2.44
CA ALA A 56 11.76 -15.29 2.74
C ALA A 56 11.09 -16.68 2.86
N GLN A 57 9.81 -16.72 3.26
CA GLN A 57 8.98 -17.92 3.26
C GLN A 57 8.34 -18.25 1.89
N GLY A 58 8.73 -17.54 0.83
CA GLY A 58 8.25 -17.77 -0.54
C GLY A 58 6.95 -17.05 -0.90
N ARG A 59 6.44 -16.15 -0.05
CA ARG A 59 5.25 -15.36 -0.38
C ARG A 59 5.60 -14.20 -1.31
N THR A 60 5.11 -14.23 -2.55
CA THR A 60 5.37 -13.19 -3.56
C THR A 60 4.68 -11.84 -3.23
N GLY A 61 3.50 -11.88 -2.61
CA GLY A 61 2.68 -10.69 -2.37
C GLY A 61 2.10 -10.08 -3.65
N GLY A 62 1.50 -8.88 -3.53
CA GLY A 62 0.91 -8.16 -4.66
C GLY A 62 -0.42 -8.73 -5.18
N ARG A 63 -0.92 -8.15 -6.27
CA ARG A 63 -2.14 -8.61 -6.94
C ARG A 63 -1.84 -9.91 -7.71
N PRO A 64 -2.63 -10.98 -7.53
CA PRO A 64 -2.47 -12.22 -8.30
C PRO A 64 -2.48 -11.97 -9.80
N SER A 65 -1.63 -12.69 -10.54
CA SER A 65 -1.60 -12.59 -12.00
C SER A 65 -2.86 -13.20 -12.59
N VAL A 66 -3.50 -12.48 -13.52
CA VAL A 66 -4.63 -13.01 -14.32
C VAL A 66 -4.16 -13.95 -15.44
N ILE A 67 -2.85 -13.98 -15.71
CA ILE A 67 -2.24 -14.85 -16.71
C ILE A 67 -1.54 -16.00 -16.00
N THR A 68 -1.99 -17.22 -16.29
CA THR A 68 -1.31 -18.46 -15.93
C THR A 68 -0.41 -18.93 -17.08
N GLU A 69 0.49 -19.89 -16.81
CA GLU A 69 1.34 -20.49 -17.85
C GLU A 69 0.52 -21.22 -18.92
N ASP A 70 -0.60 -21.82 -18.56
CA ASP A 70 -1.51 -22.46 -19.52
C ASP A 70 -2.08 -21.45 -20.50
N VAL A 71 -2.52 -20.29 -19.98
CA VAL A 71 -3.03 -19.19 -20.81
C VAL A 71 -1.93 -18.67 -21.74
N LEU A 72 -0.68 -18.56 -21.28
CA LEU A 72 0.45 -18.18 -22.13
C LEU A 72 0.74 -19.20 -23.21
N THR A 73 0.68 -20.48 -22.88
CA THR A 73 0.95 -21.59 -23.80
C THR A 73 -0.08 -21.60 -24.93
N VAL A 74 -1.36 -21.50 -24.58
CA VAL A 74 -2.46 -21.39 -25.55
C VAL A 74 -2.33 -20.12 -26.40
N ALA A 75 -2.01 -18.98 -25.78
CA ALA A 75 -1.87 -17.71 -26.50
C ALA A 75 -0.70 -17.73 -27.50
N LYS A 76 0.46 -18.30 -27.13
CA LYS A 76 1.61 -18.47 -28.02
C LYS A 76 1.28 -19.40 -29.19
N ALA A 77 0.62 -20.53 -28.93
CA ALA A 77 0.20 -21.47 -29.97
C ALA A 77 -0.76 -20.83 -30.99
N ARG A 78 -1.72 -20.02 -30.51
CA ARG A 78 -2.65 -19.26 -31.38
C ARG A 78 -1.94 -18.17 -32.18
N LYS A 79 -1.00 -17.44 -31.56
CA LYS A 79 -0.16 -16.45 -32.27
C LYS A 79 0.65 -17.10 -33.38
N ALA A 80 1.25 -18.27 -33.13
CA ALA A 80 2.00 -19.03 -34.13
C ALA A 80 1.14 -19.48 -35.32
N LYS A 81 -0.16 -19.67 -35.12
CA LYS A 81 -1.14 -19.92 -36.19
C LYS A 81 -1.58 -18.67 -36.95
N GLY A 82 -1.04 -17.50 -36.62
CA GLY A 82 -1.36 -16.23 -37.26
C GLY A 82 -2.59 -15.49 -36.71
N GLU A 83 -3.18 -15.94 -35.59
CA GLU A 83 -4.30 -15.20 -34.97
C GLU A 83 -3.82 -13.83 -34.44
N SER A 84 -4.64 -12.80 -34.66
CA SER A 84 -4.35 -11.46 -34.12
C SER A 84 -4.41 -11.43 -32.59
N ILE A 85 -3.55 -10.62 -31.96
CA ILE A 85 -3.53 -10.45 -30.49
C ILE A 85 -4.89 -10.02 -29.93
N THR A 86 -5.66 -9.22 -30.68
CA THR A 86 -7.01 -8.79 -30.30
C THR A 86 -7.98 -9.97 -30.22
N ALA A 87 -7.94 -10.89 -31.19
CA ALA A 87 -8.81 -12.07 -31.20
C ALA A 87 -8.44 -13.01 -30.04
N ILE A 88 -7.15 -13.26 -29.83
CA ILE A 88 -6.63 -14.09 -28.75
C ILE A 88 -7.05 -13.53 -27.38
N ALA A 89 -6.92 -12.22 -27.19
CA ALA A 89 -7.31 -11.52 -25.97
C ALA A 89 -8.80 -11.69 -25.64
N LYS A 90 -9.66 -11.50 -26.63
CA LYS A 90 -11.11 -11.69 -26.47
C LYS A 90 -11.44 -13.14 -26.12
N ALA A 91 -10.81 -14.10 -26.80
CA ALA A 91 -11.06 -15.53 -26.58
C ALA A 91 -10.61 -16.01 -25.19
N LEU A 92 -9.50 -15.48 -24.67
CA LEU A 92 -8.94 -15.87 -23.38
C LEU A 92 -9.46 -15.02 -22.20
N GLY A 93 -10.30 -14.01 -22.46
CA GLY A 93 -10.83 -13.13 -21.42
C GLY A 93 -9.78 -12.22 -20.76
N VAL A 94 -8.65 -11.97 -21.44
CA VAL A 94 -7.54 -11.17 -20.92
C VAL A 94 -7.43 -9.86 -21.71
N SER A 95 -7.05 -8.76 -21.06
CA SER A 95 -6.86 -7.49 -21.76
C SER A 95 -5.73 -7.57 -22.81
N ARG A 96 -5.93 -6.91 -23.95
CA ARG A 96 -4.93 -6.83 -25.04
C ARG A 96 -3.56 -6.38 -24.54
N ALA A 97 -3.53 -5.35 -23.70
CA ALA A 97 -2.29 -4.82 -23.11
C ALA A 97 -1.53 -5.88 -22.27
N THR A 98 -2.25 -6.77 -21.59
CA THR A 98 -1.63 -7.83 -20.78
C THR A 98 -1.03 -8.92 -21.67
N LEU A 99 -1.69 -9.27 -22.78
CA LEU A 99 -1.12 -10.19 -23.78
C LEU A 99 0.07 -9.58 -24.52
N TYR A 100 0.00 -8.33 -24.96
CA TYR A 100 1.14 -7.64 -25.59
C TYR A 100 2.38 -7.63 -24.70
N ARG A 101 2.24 -7.34 -23.40
CA ARG A 101 3.38 -7.35 -22.47
C ARG A 101 4.03 -8.73 -22.29
N ARG A 102 3.30 -9.81 -22.57
CA ARG A 102 3.75 -11.19 -22.28
C ARG A 102 4.16 -11.99 -23.51
N ILE A 103 3.50 -11.77 -24.65
CA ILE A 103 3.68 -12.53 -25.89
C ILE A 103 3.80 -11.64 -27.13
N GLY A 104 3.69 -10.31 -26.96
CA GLY A 104 3.82 -9.32 -28.05
C GLY A 104 5.14 -9.45 -28.76
#